data_AF-A0A7J2MHD9-F1
#
_entry.id   AF-A0A7J2MHD9-F1
#
_cell.length_a   1.000
_cell.length_b   1.000
_cell.length_c   1.000
_cell.angle_alpha   90.00
_cell.angle_beta   90.00
_cell.angle_gamma   90.00
#
_symmetry.space_group_name_H-M   'P 1'
#
loop_
_entity.id
_entity.type
_entity.pdbx_description
1 polymer ?
#
loop_
_entity_poly.entity_id
_entity_poly.type
_entity_poly.pdbx_seq_one_letter_code
_entity_poly.pdbx_strand_id
1 'polypeptide(L)'
;GIEPPREPRVAVVYLPDVIEYAIRVASRLRYDAGVRTTIDISGRKFGQQLKHADAIGADYAVIVGSKEVEADMVTLRDMQTGEQEMLGLDDAVLRIMDDREGEDRSASRGGSEFLDLP
;
A
#
# COMPACT_ATOMS: atom_id res chain seq x y z
N GLY A 1 -0.41 -8.25 25.63
CA GLY A 1 -1.17 -9.05 24.66
C GLY A 1 -0.60 -8.73 23.30
N ILE A 2 -0.25 -9.74 22.52
CA ILE A 2 0.27 -9.54 21.16
C ILE A 2 -0.92 -9.16 20.28
N GLU A 3 -0.96 -7.91 19.83
CA GLU A 3 -1.89 -7.51 18.78
C GLU A 3 -1.42 -8.16 17.47
N PRO A 4 -2.31 -8.79 16.69
CA PRO A 4 -1.91 -9.41 15.44
C PRO A 4 -1.36 -8.36 14.46
N PRO A 5 -0.41 -8.73 13.59
CA PRO A 5 0.17 -7.81 12.62
C PRO A 5 -0.92 -7.19 11.75
N ARG A 6 -0.91 -5.85 11.60
CA ARG A 6 -1.91 -5.12 10.81
C ARG A 6 -1.83 -5.57 9.35
N GLU A 7 -2.97 -5.88 8.75
CA GLU A 7 -3.04 -6.15 7.32
C GLU A 7 -3.11 -4.83 6.54
N PRO A 8 -2.08 -4.47 5.77
CA PRO A 8 -2.05 -3.20 5.06
C PRO A 8 -3.20 -3.12 4.06
N ARG A 9 -3.87 -1.96 4.05
CA ARG A 9 -4.99 -1.64 3.18
C ARG A 9 -4.50 -0.77 2.04
N VAL A 10 -4.82 -1.19 0.82
CA VAL A 10 -4.41 -0.51 -0.40
C VAL A 10 -5.63 -0.02 -1.15
N ALA A 11 -5.57 1.21 -1.65
CA ALA A 11 -6.52 1.72 -2.62
C ALA A 11 -5.84 1.88 -3.98
N VAL A 12 -6.44 1.39 -5.06
CA VAL A 12 -5.99 1.71 -6.42
C VAL A 12 -6.68 2.99 -6.87
N VAL A 13 -5.86 3.98 -7.24
CA VAL A 13 -6.29 5.27 -7.76
C VAL A 13 -5.84 5.37 -9.21
N TYR A 14 -6.72 5.81 -10.11
CA TYR A 14 -6.40 5.75 -11.54
C TYR A 14 -6.93 6.94 -12.35
N LEU A 15 -6.27 7.20 -13.47
CA LEU A 15 -6.78 8.09 -14.52
C LEU A 15 -7.78 7.35 -15.43
N PRO A 16 -8.84 8.01 -15.95
CA PRO A 16 -9.95 7.31 -16.61
C PRO A 16 -9.54 6.42 -17.80
N ASP A 17 -8.50 6.80 -18.53
CA ASP A 17 -7.99 6.14 -19.73
C ASP A 17 -7.25 4.82 -19.46
N VAL A 18 -6.91 4.53 -18.20
CA VAL A 18 -6.12 3.35 -17.81
C VAL A 18 -6.88 2.37 -16.91
N ILE A 19 -8.21 2.43 -16.90
CA ILE A 19 -9.07 1.61 -16.03
C ILE A 19 -8.80 0.10 -16.12
N GLU A 20 -8.57 -0.43 -17.32
CA GLU A 20 -8.29 -1.86 -17.49
C GLU A 20 -6.98 -2.27 -16.80
N TYR A 21 -5.94 -1.46 -16.93
CA TYR A 21 -4.66 -1.70 -16.25
C TYR A 21 -4.83 -1.58 -14.74
N ALA A 22 -5.57 -0.57 -14.26
CA ALA A 22 -5.86 -0.41 -12.83
C ALA A 22 -6.60 -1.61 -12.23
N ILE A 23 -7.56 -2.20 -12.96
CA ILE A 23 -8.26 -3.43 -12.54
C ILE A 23 -7.30 -4.62 -12.48
N ARG A 24 -6.37 -4.74 -13.43
CA ARG A 24 -5.33 -5.79 -13.42
C ARG A 24 -4.40 -5.64 -12.22
N VAL A 25 -3.91 -4.43 -11.94
CA VAL A 25 -3.10 -4.11 -10.76
C VAL A 25 -3.85 -4.48 -9.48
N ALA A 26 -5.11 -4.06 -9.34
CA ALA A 26 -5.93 -4.39 -8.19
C ALA A 26 -6.13 -5.90 -8.02
N SER A 27 -6.24 -6.64 -9.14
CA SER A 27 -6.39 -8.10 -9.12
C SER A 27 -5.10 -8.78 -8.66
N ARG A 28 -3.95 -8.37 -9.20
CA ARG A 28 -2.62 -8.88 -8.80
C ARG A 28 -2.35 -8.66 -7.32
N LEU A 29 -2.62 -7.45 -6.81
CA LEU A 29 -2.48 -7.14 -5.38
C LEU A 29 -3.36 -8.05 -4.49
N ARG A 30 -4.58 -8.40 -4.93
CA ARG A 30 -5.46 -9.29 -4.16
C ARG A 30 -5.08 -10.76 -4.26
N TYR A 31 -4.87 -11.27 -5.47
CA TYR A 31 -4.70 -12.70 -5.70
C TYR A 31 -3.28 -13.18 -5.43
N ASP A 32 -2.29 -12.44 -5.91
CA ASP A 32 -0.90 -12.89 -5.86
C ASP A 32 -0.28 -12.54 -4.50
N ALA A 33 -0.65 -11.38 -3.96
CA ALA A 33 -0.09 -10.82 -2.74
C ALA A 33 -0.99 -10.96 -1.50
N GLY A 34 -2.27 -11.31 -1.67
CA GLY A 34 -3.21 -11.39 -0.54
C GLY A 34 -3.45 -10.05 0.17
N VAL A 35 -3.19 -8.93 -0.51
CA VAL A 35 -3.30 -7.58 0.07
C VAL A 35 -4.75 -7.09 -0.03
N ARG A 36 -5.25 -6.49 1.06
CA ARG A 36 -6.59 -5.90 1.12
C ARG A 36 -6.67 -4.68 0.21
N THR A 37 -7.15 -4.90 -1.01
CA THR A 37 -7.11 -3.89 -2.07
C THR A 37 -8.51 -3.47 -2.52
N THR A 38 -8.80 -2.18 -2.43
CA THR A 38 -10.02 -1.55 -2.94
C THR A 38 -9.76 -0.77 -4.22
N ILE A 39 -10.69 -0.81 -5.16
CA ILE A 39 -10.70 0.05 -6.35
C ILE A 39 -12.13 0.57 -6.54
N ASP A 40 -12.27 1.87 -6.79
CA ASP A 40 -13.56 2.49 -7.05
C ASP A 40 -13.71 2.81 -8.54
N ILE A 41 -14.51 2.01 -9.24
CA ILE A 41 -14.76 2.15 -10.68
C ILE A 41 -15.92 3.10 -11.02
N SER A 42 -16.46 3.84 -10.05
CA SER A 42 -17.61 4.75 -10.25
C SER A 42 -17.30 6.01 -11.08
N GLY A 43 -16.07 6.18 -11.54
CA GLY A 43 -15.66 7.32 -12.37
C GLY A 43 -15.38 8.60 -11.58
N ARG A 44 -15.07 8.49 -10.28
CA ARG A 44 -14.62 9.63 -9.48
C ARG A 44 -13.38 10.28 -10.09
N LYS A 45 -13.29 11.60 -9.97
CA LYS A 45 -12.06 12.33 -10.33
C LYS A 45 -10.90 11.86 -9.45
N PHE A 46 -9.69 11.84 -10.00
CA PHE A 46 -8.46 11.40 -9.33
C PHE A 46 -8.32 11.90 -7.88
N GLY A 47 -8.45 13.21 -7.65
CA GLY A 47 -8.35 13.78 -6.29
C GLY A 47 -9.46 13.33 -5.34
N GLN A 48 -10.64 12.94 -5.84
CA GLN A 48 -11.72 12.38 -5.02
C GLN A 48 -11.46 10.91 -4.67
N GLN A 49 -10.82 10.15 -5.57
CA GLN A 49 -10.39 8.78 -5.28
C GLN A 49 -9.34 8.78 -4.16
N LEU A 50 -8.36 9.70 -4.19
CA LEU A 50 -7.38 9.85 -3.10
C LEU A 50 -8.03 10.20 -1.76
N LYS A 51 -8.96 11.16 -1.75
CA LYS A 51 -9.74 11.49 -0.53
C LYS A 51 -10.55 10.30 -0.02
N HIS A 52 -11.07 9.48 -0.93
CA HIS A 52 -11.78 8.27 -0.56
C HIS A 52 -10.84 7.22 0.03
N ALA A 53 -9.66 7.01 -0.55
CA ALA A 53 -8.62 6.13 -0.02
C ALA A 53 -8.24 6.50 1.43
N ASP A 54 -8.03 7.79 1.68
CA ASP A 54 -7.81 8.32 3.02
C ASP A 54 -8.99 8.04 3.97
N ALA A 55 -10.22 8.33 3.52
CA ALA A 55 -11.43 8.13 4.32
C ALA A 55 -11.72 6.66 4.69
N ILE A 56 -11.29 5.68 3.87
CA ILE A 56 -11.43 4.25 4.19
C ILE A 56 -10.25 3.70 5.01
N GLY A 57 -9.28 4.56 5.35
CA GLY A 57 -8.07 4.21 6.08
C GLY A 57 -7.17 3.28 5.27
N ALA A 58 -6.95 3.58 3.99
CA ALA A 58 -5.90 2.93 3.22
C ALA A 58 -4.54 3.40 3.72
N ASP A 59 -3.62 2.47 3.99
CA ASP A 59 -2.24 2.77 4.36
C ASP A 59 -1.45 3.23 3.11
N TYR A 60 -1.80 2.67 1.96
CA TYR A 60 -1.18 2.98 0.67
C TYR A 60 -2.20 3.25 -0.43
N ALA A 61 -1.85 4.17 -1.34
CA ALA A 61 -2.52 4.32 -2.62
C ALA A 61 -1.60 3.90 -3.76
N VAL A 62 -2.04 2.96 -4.59
CA VAL A 62 -1.35 2.58 -5.83
C VAL A 62 -1.97 3.38 -6.96
N ILE A 63 -1.20 4.32 -7.50
CA ILE A 63 -1.59 5.25 -8.54
C ILE A 63 -1.23 4.68 -9.91
N VAL A 64 -2.21 4.69 -10.81
CA VAL A 64 -2.07 4.23 -12.20
C VAL A 64 -2.54 5.35 -13.13
N GLY A 65 -1.60 5.99 -13.82
CA GLY A 65 -1.86 6.93 -14.91
C GLY A 65 -1.26 6.44 -16.23
N SER A 66 -1.42 7.23 -17.28
CA SER A 66 -0.88 6.89 -18.61
C SER A 66 0.64 6.73 -18.57
N LYS A 67 1.35 7.58 -17.81
CA LYS A 67 2.81 7.52 -17.63
C LYS A 67 3.26 6.22 -16.96
N GLU A 68 2.54 5.79 -15.92
CA GLU A 68 2.78 4.54 -15.21
C GLU A 68 2.63 3.35 -16.16
N VAL A 69 1.56 3.33 -16.95
CA VAL A 69 1.30 2.26 -17.94
C VAL A 69 2.37 2.22 -19.02
N GLU A 70 2.80 3.38 -19.54
CA GLU A 70 3.87 3.45 -20.55
C GLU A 70 5.21 2.93 -20.03
N ALA A 71 5.48 3.09 -18.74
CA ALA A 71 6.69 2.62 -18.09
C ALA A 71 6.59 1.18 -17.55
N ASP A 72 5.42 0.54 -17.66
CA ASP A 72 5.06 -0.71 -16.97
C ASP A 72 5.36 -0.67 -15.46
N MET A 73 5.04 0.47 -14.84
CA MET A 73 5.27 0.77 -13.44
C MET A 73 3.97 1.21 -12.77
N VAL A 74 4.03 1.39 -11.46
CA VAL A 74 3.00 2.06 -10.66
C VAL A 74 3.63 3.09 -9.76
N THR A 75 2.86 4.09 -9.33
CA THR A 75 3.29 5.00 -8.28
C THR A 75 2.69 4.55 -6.96
N LEU A 76 3.51 4.12 -6.00
CA LEU A 76 3.07 3.82 -4.64
C LEU A 76 3.12 5.10 -3.81
N ARG A 77 2.00 5.44 -3.18
CA ARG A 77 1.89 6.56 -2.27
C ARG A 77 1.62 6.07 -0.86
N ASP A 78 2.47 6.47 0.08
CA ASP A 78 2.19 6.34 1.50
C ASP A 78 1.12 7.38 1.89
N MET A 79 0.03 6.92 2.49
CA MET A 79 -1.09 7.79 2.86
C MET A 79 -0.86 8.51 4.21
N GLN A 80 0.07 8.04 5.03
CA GLN A 80 0.47 8.67 6.29
C GLN A 80 1.47 9.80 6.06
N THR A 81 2.53 9.54 5.28
CA THR A 81 3.62 10.52 5.04
C THR A 81 3.35 11.38 3.82
N GLY A 82 2.57 10.88 2.86
CA GLY A 82 2.35 11.52 1.57
C GLY A 82 3.49 11.31 0.57
N GLU A 83 4.54 10.59 0.95
CA GLU A 83 5.66 10.23 0.06
C GLU A 83 5.17 9.34 -1.08
N GLN A 84 5.81 9.52 -2.25
CA GLN A 84 5.46 8.82 -3.47
C GLN A 84 6.72 8.32 -4.15
N GLU A 85 6.66 7.07 -4.59
CA GLU A 85 7.73 6.43 -5.33
C GLU A 85 7.14 5.72 -6.55
N MET A 86 7.87 5.73 -7.67
CA MET A 86 7.50 5.01 -8.88
C MET A 86 8.36 3.76 -9.00
N LEU A 87 7.73 2.60 -9.08
CA LEU A 87 8.38 1.30 -8.99
C LEU A 87 7.58 0.25 -9.76
N GLY A 88 8.20 -0.91 -10.02
CA GLY A 88 7.51 -2.05 -10.60
C GLY A 88 6.38 -2.55 -9.70
N LEU A 89 5.37 -3.21 -10.26
CA LEU A 89 4.26 -3.75 -9.49
C LEU A 89 4.72 -4.77 -8.43
N ASP A 90 5.73 -5.59 -8.75
CA ASP A 90 6.31 -6.56 -7.81
C ASP A 90 7.04 -5.85 -6.65
N ASP A 91 7.79 -4.80 -6.95
CA ASP A 91 8.47 -4.01 -5.92
C ASP A 91 7.46 -3.30 -5.01
N ALA A 92 6.37 -2.78 -5.58
CA ALA A 92 5.28 -2.18 -4.80
C ALA A 92 4.65 -3.20 -3.85
N VAL A 93 4.42 -4.43 -4.31
CA VAL A 93 3.94 -5.54 -3.47
C VAL A 93 4.90 -5.80 -2.31
N LEU A 94 6.21 -5.94 -2.59
CA LEU A 94 7.22 -6.17 -1.56
C LEU A 94 7.23 -5.04 -0.53
N ARG A 95 7.21 -3.79 -0.99
CA ARG A 95 7.20 -2.61 -0.10
C ARG A 95 5.97 -2.58 0.81
N ILE A 96 4.79 -2.93 0.29
CA ILE A 96 3.54 -3.02 1.08
C ILE A 96 3.61 -4.18 2.09
N MET A 97 4.21 -5.30 1.70
CA MET A 97 4.35 -6.47 2.58
C MET A 97 5.39 -6.28 3.68
N ASP A 98 6.51 -5.62 3.40
CA ASP A 98 7.57 -5.37 4.39
C ASP A 98 7.08 -4.54 5.58
N ASP A 99 6.14 -3.62 5.32
CA ASP A 99 5.48 -2.84 6.37
C ASP A 99 4.63 -3.70 7.31
N ARG A 100 4.08 -4.80 6.80
CA ARG A 100 3.35 -5.80 7.61
C ARG A 100 4.27 -6.46 8.65
N GLU A 101 5.56 -6.58 8.35
CA GLU A 101 6.56 -7.24 9.20
C GLU A 101 7.35 -6.27 10.09
N GLY A 102 7.40 -4.99 9.73
CA GLY A 102 8.11 -3.93 10.47
C GLY A 102 7.57 -3.66 11.89
N GLU A 103 6.26 -3.80 12.09
CA GLU A 103 5.64 -3.63 13.42
C GLU A 103 5.95 -4.81 14.36
N ASP A 104 6.06 -6.03 13.85
CA ASP A 104 6.31 -7.25 14.64
C ASP A 104 7.74 -7.30 15.23
N ARG A 105 8.73 -6.70 14.55
CA ARG A 105 10.12 -6.62 15.03
C ARG A 105 10.36 -5.55 16.10
N SER A 106 9.43 -4.63 16.28
CA SER A 106 9.51 -3.57 17.30
C SER A 106 9.07 -4.07 18.68
N ALA A 107 8.15 -5.05 18.73
CA ALA A 107 7.66 -5.66 19.97
C ALA A 107 8.67 -6.62 20.63
N SER A 108 9.76 -6.99 19.95
CA SER A 108 10.75 -7.97 20.41
C SER A 108 12.06 -7.37 20.94
N ARG A 109 12.22 -6.03 21.00
CA ARG A 109 13.39 -5.36 21.62
C ARG A 109 13.15 -4.76 23.02
N GLY A 110 11.95 -4.87 23.57
CA GLY A 110 11.62 -4.38 24.92
C GLY A 110 11.81 -5.43 26.01
N GLY A 111 13.05 -5.79 26.33
CA GLY A 111 13.36 -6.83 27.31
C GLY A 111 14.71 -6.65 28.03
N SER A 112 14.87 -5.51 28.70
CA SER A 112 15.76 -5.31 29.86
C SER A 112 17.26 -5.58 29.68
N GLU A 113 17.98 -4.54 29.26
CA GLU A 113 19.20 -4.14 29.96
C GLU A 113 18.89 -4.07 31.47
N PHE A 114 19.35 -5.04 32.26
CA PHE A 114 19.70 -4.85 33.68
C PHE A 114 20.41 -6.11 34.19
N LEU A 115 21.73 -6.09 34.14
CA LEU A 115 22.59 -6.89 35.01
C LEU A 115 23.72 -5.97 35.43
N ASP A 116 23.36 -5.01 36.28
CA ASP A 116 24.33 -4.43 37.19
C ASP A 116 24.52 -5.43 38.34
N LEU A 117 25.79 -5.65 38.64
CA LEU A 117 26.34 -6.68 39.51
C LEU A 117 25.99 -6.40 40.98
N PRO A 118 26.24 -7.39 41.85
CA PRO A 118 27.37 -7.19 42.75
C PRO A 118 28.57 -8.11 42.45
#